data_AF-A0A660UHB7-F1
#
_entry.id   AF-A0A660UHB7-F1
#
_cell.length_a   1.000
_cell.length_b   1.000
_cell.length_c   1.000
_cell.angle_alpha   90.00
_cell.angle_beta   90.00
_cell.angle_gamma   90.00
#
_symmetry.space_group_name_H-M   'P 1'
#
loop_
_entity.id
_entity.type
_entity.pdbx_description
1 polymer ?
#
loop_
_entity_poly.entity_id
_entity_poly.type
_entity_poly.pdbx_seq_one_letter_code
_entity_poly.pdbx_strand_id
1 'polypeptide(L)'
;DLADKQFRSGSDERWHVPCATCGKWHEIRFSAETVEIEKDADGKFFAPDDYTESARGGWYRCPHCRRRWSEIERARAVAAGRWVARTQTMTAAGDIRGPEPVTRHYTYRVNSLMLHPRFWQVRREVGKFVAAMAEKNAGSLTGLRNYVRNQKAQPWKEVAKTIRPDTLAGRIDAGLHRRCVPTPAKLLVAAGDYHEDSDGNVRIDYEVRAFGMDLVNWVIAAGSAASFDEMAAVLFDPFPWADDAVDAEELAVATVFVDSGFKPDTVYQWCGKYPGWAWPIKGVASGRTPLVLSDLEKVLHQRRDRRKKQAASRYRGQQLVRIDQSVFSEMVTGWVEHSEAATGQTRFYAEIEADTHGAYFTEFAGMHRVQVAKGGKRVWSWQAKTERTAVHFHDTARYAAAAAWFNKAHLMRSVAEAAPLPEAVRRRMQRRRKTKLSEKPRRRI
;
A
#
# COMPACT_ATOMS: atom_id res chain seq x y z
N ASP A 1 -17.34 -5.05 6.84
CA ASP A 1 -18.39 -4.98 7.85
C ASP A 1 -19.72 -4.72 7.15
N LEU A 2 -20.79 -5.47 7.46
CA LEU A 2 -22.10 -5.29 6.81
C LEU A 2 -22.73 -3.96 7.24
N ALA A 3 -22.57 -3.56 8.50
CA ALA A 3 -23.11 -2.31 9.02
C ALA A 3 -22.47 -1.10 8.32
N ASP A 4 -21.16 -1.12 8.10
CA ASP A 4 -20.47 -0.05 7.35
C ASP A 4 -20.84 -0.04 5.86
N LYS A 5 -21.05 -1.22 5.24
CA LYS A 5 -21.57 -1.28 3.85
C LYS A 5 -22.97 -0.67 3.75
N GLN A 6 -23.85 -0.97 4.70
CA GLN A 6 -25.19 -0.39 4.74
C GLN A 6 -25.14 1.12 5.04
N PHE A 7 -24.30 1.52 5.98
CA PHE A 7 -24.07 2.94 6.27
C PHE A 7 -23.62 3.71 5.02
N ARG A 8 -22.63 3.17 4.28
CA ARG A 8 -22.13 3.80 3.05
C ARG A 8 -23.11 3.75 1.88
N SER A 9 -23.94 2.72 1.76
CA SER A 9 -24.97 2.64 0.71
C SER A 9 -26.11 3.64 0.91
N GLY A 10 -26.26 4.17 2.14
CA GLY A 10 -27.17 5.27 2.45
C GLY A 10 -26.55 6.66 2.29
N SER A 11 -27.09 7.63 3.04
CA SER A 11 -26.68 9.05 2.99
C SER A 11 -25.37 9.38 3.72
N ASP A 12 -24.88 8.51 4.63
CA ASP A 12 -23.62 8.69 5.39
C ASP A 12 -23.59 10.02 6.13
N GLU A 13 -24.60 10.24 6.97
CA GLU A 13 -24.77 11.44 7.78
C GLU A 13 -23.79 11.45 8.95
N ARG A 14 -23.11 12.58 9.12
CA ARG A 14 -22.16 12.83 10.22
C ARG A 14 -22.60 14.04 11.02
N TRP A 15 -22.39 13.99 12.33
CA TRP A 15 -22.83 15.06 13.23
C TRP A 15 -21.77 16.16 13.32
N HIS A 16 -22.13 17.36 12.89
CA HIS A 16 -21.31 18.55 12.99
C HIS A 16 -21.82 19.45 14.11
N VAL A 17 -20.91 20.03 14.88
CA VAL A 17 -21.22 20.88 16.03
C VAL A 17 -20.54 22.25 15.93
N PRO A 18 -21.19 23.33 16.41
CA PRO A 18 -20.57 24.65 16.50
C PRO A 18 -19.67 24.74 17.73
N CYS A 19 -18.53 25.44 17.61
CA CYS A 19 -17.77 25.84 18.77
C CYS A 19 -18.34 27.11 19.39
N ALA A 20 -18.72 27.09 20.68
CA ALA A 20 -19.24 28.27 21.37
C ALA A 20 -18.24 29.44 21.46
N THR A 21 -16.93 29.17 21.35
CA THR A 21 -15.89 30.20 21.47
C THR A 21 -15.55 30.87 20.14
N CYS A 22 -15.39 30.09 19.06
CA CYS A 22 -14.97 30.63 17.76
C CYS A 22 -16.06 30.59 16.68
N GLY A 23 -17.24 30.07 16.99
CA GLY A 23 -18.35 29.88 16.06
C GLY A 23 -18.14 28.77 15.01
N LYS A 24 -16.89 28.30 14.83
CA LYS A 24 -16.56 27.40 13.73
C LYS A 24 -17.14 25.99 13.90
N TRP A 25 -17.70 25.47 12.81
CA TRP A 25 -18.28 24.13 12.76
C TRP A 25 -17.26 23.06 12.43
N HIS A 26 -17.46 21.86 12.96
CA HIS A 26 -16.61 20.68 12.72
C HIS A 26 -17.34 19.38 13.08
N GLU A 27 -16.90 18.26 12.51
CA GLU A 27 -17.41 16.93 12.86
C GLU A 27 -17.04 16.58 14.30
N ILE A 28 -18.01 16.20 15.14
CA ILE A 28 -17.72 15.66 16.47
C ILE A 28 -17.30 14.19 16.35
N ARG A 29 -16.02 13.94 16.54
CA ARG A 29 -15.41 12.60 16.47
C ARG A 29 -14.25 12.47 17.44
N PHE A 30 -13.87 11.25 17.80
CA PHE A 30 -12.65 11.01 18.56
C PHE A 30 -11.44 10.96 17.61
N SER A 31 -10.54 11.94 17.73
CA SER A 31 -9.31 12.05 16.94
C SER A 31 -8.25 12.85 17.69
N ALA A 32 -6.99 12.82 17.24
CA ALA A 32 -5.91 13.60 17.83
C ALA A 32 -6.13 15.12 17.73
N GLU A 33 -6.95 15.58 16.77
CA GLU A 33 -7.30 16.99 16.59
C GLU A 33 -8.33 17.45 17.63
N THR A 34 -9.33 16.60 17.88
CA THR A 34 -10.55 16.91 18.64
C THR A 34 -10.53 16.44 20.09
N VAL A 35 -9.64 15.52 20.46
CA VAL A 35 -9.50 15.03 21.83
C VAL A 35 -8.07 15.23 22.28
N GLU A 36 -7.93 15.91 23.41
CA GLU A 36 -6.68 16.07 24.12
C GLU A 36 -6.59 15.04 25.23
N ILE A 37 -5.45 14.37 25.32
CA ILE A 37 -5.17 13.37 26.32
C ILE A 37 -3.90 13.80 27.04
N GLU A 38 -4.03 14.12 28.32
CA GLU A 38 -2.89 14.37 29.20
C GLU A 38 -2.00 13.13 29.29
N LYS A 39 -0.70 13.34 29.32
CA LYS A 39 0.34 12.31 29.31
C LYS A 39 1.40 12.66 30.35
N ASP A 40 2.22 11.67 30.73
CA ASP A 40 3.35 11.92 31.60
C ASP A 40 4.47 12.72 30.89
N ALA A 41 5.54 13.05 31.64
CA ALA A 41 6.68 13.80 31.13
C ALA A 41 7.41 13.11 29.96
N ASP A 42 7.31 11.77 29.86
CA ASP A 42 7.88 10.96 28.78
C ASP A 42 6.91 10.80 27.59
N GLY A 43 5.73 11.43 27.63
CA GLY A 43 4.72 11.36 26.59
C GLY A 43 3.93 10.05 26.56
N LYS A 44 4.00 9.23 27.63
CA LYS A 44 3.22 8.01 27.80
C LYS A 44 1.86 8.31 28.44
N PHE A 45 0.90 7.42 28.19
CA PHE A 45 -0.39 7.49 28.85
C PHE A 45 -0.26 7.05 30.30
N PHE A 46 -0.99 7.72 31.20
CA PHE A 46 -1.25 7.23 32.55
C PHE A 46 -2.05 5.92 32.56
N ALA A 47 -2.25 5.32 33.74
CA ALA A 47 -3.10 4.15 33.86
C ALA A 47 -4.54 4.50 33.40
N PRO A 48 -5.29 3.56 32.79
CA PRO A 48 -6.64 3.84 32.31
C PRO A 48 -7.56 4.47 33.36
N ASP A 49 -7.46 4.01 34.61
CA ASP A 49 -8.31 4.45 35.72
C ASP A 49 -7.94 5.86 36.22
N ASP A 50 -6.71 6.33 35.98
CA ASP A 50 -6.29 7.70 36.32
C ASP A 50 -7.09 8.75 35.56
N TYR A 51 -7.53 8.43 34.33
CA TYR A 51 -8.35 9.34 33.54
C TYR A 51 -9.79 9.42 34.07
N THR A 52 -10.28 8.38 34.76
CA THR A 52 -11.64 8.32 35.29
C THR A 52 -11.76 8.76 36.73
N GLU A 53 -10.75 8.49 37.57
CA GLU A 53 -10.84 8.61 39.03
C GLU A 53 -10.02 9.78 39.61
N SER A 54 -8.83 10.07 39.06
CA SER A 54 -7.85 11.00 39.67
C SER A 54 -7.79 12.39 39.02
N ALA A 55 -8.87 12.81 38.34
CA ALA A 55 -9.04 14.13 37.71
C ALA A 55 -8.05 14.48 36.57
N ARG A 56 -7.26 13.51 36.05
CA ARG A 56 -6.38 13.70 34.90
C ARG A 56 -7.13 13.84 33.57
N GLY A 57 -6.43 14.39 32.59
CA GLY A 57 -6.94 15.33 31.61
C GLY A 57 -7.30 14.80 30.23
N GLY A 58 -8.41 14.09 30.14
CA GLY A 58 -9.09 13.87 28.86
C GLY A 58 -10.08 15.00 28.59
N TRP A 59 -9.88 15.80 27.53
CA TRP A 59 -10.82 16.86 27.14
C TRP A 59 -11.16 16.81 25.67
N TYR A 60 -12.41 17.16 25.36
CA TYR A 60 -12.72 17.54 24.00
C TYR A 60 -12.13 18.91 23.73
N ARG A 61 -11.58 19.10 22.55
CA ARG A 61 -10.91 20.33 22.14
C ARG A 61 -11.37 20.72 20.74
N CYS A 62 -11.73 21.98 20.56
CA CYS A 62 -12.07 22.48 19.23
C CYS A 62 -10.86 22.32 18.27
N PRO A 63 -11.03 21.74 17.08
CA PRO A 63 -9.93 21.58 16.12
C PRO A 63 -9.47 22.94 15.53
N HIS A 64 -10.30 23.99 15.61
CA HIS A 64 -10.01 25.30 15.07
C HIS A 64 -9.31 26.23 16.07
N CYS A 65 -9.92 26.49 17.23
CA CYS A 65 -9.38 27.42 18.22
C CYS A 65 -8.61 26.74 19.37
N ARG A 66 -8.54 25.41 19.37
CA ARG A 66 -7.81 24.61 20.37
C ARG A 66 -8.29 24.77 21.81
N ARG A 67 -9.42 25.42 22.06
CA ARG A 67 -10.01 25.53 23.40
C ARG A 67 -10.59 24.19 23.85
N ARG A 68 -10.23 23.80 25.08
CA ARG A 68 -10.82 22.65 25.78
C ARG A 68 -12.27 22.95 26.17
N TRP A 69 -13.15 21.98 25.98
CA TRP A 69 -14.55 22.06 26.35
C TRP A 69 -14.78 21.33 27.67
N SER A 70 -15.55 21.96 28.56
CA SER A 70 -16.24 21.26 29.63
C SER A 70 -17.30 20.30 29.06
N GLU A 71 -17.73 19.34 29.87
CA GLU A 71 -18.79 18.41 29.47
C GLU A 71 -20.11 19.13 29.16
N ILE A 72 -20.41 20.23 29.84
CA ILE A 72 -21.62 21.03 29.61
C ILE A 72 -21.51 21.78 28.28
N GLU A 73 -20.34 22.38 27.98
CA GLU A 73 -20.10 23.02 26.67
C GLU A 73 -20.21 22.01 25.54
N ARG A 74 -19.64 20.81 25.70
CA ARG A 74 -19.79 19.72 24.72
C ARG A 74 -21.26 19.34 24.54
N ALA A 75 -22.02 19.16 25.61
CA ALA A 75 -23.43 18.82 25.54
C ALA A 75 -24.25 19.88 24.80
N ARG A 76 -23.99 21.17 25.07
CA ARG A 76 -24.62 22.30 24.38
C ARG A 76 -24.26 22.31 22.89
N ALA A 77 -22.99 22.10 22.56
CA ALA A 77 -22.52 22.02 21.17
C ALA A 77 -23.16 20.85 20.41
N VAL A 78 -23.27 19.68 21.06
CA VAL A 78 -23.97 18.51 20.48
C VAL A 78 -25.45 18.80 20.25
N ALA A 79 -26.13 19.44 21.20
CA ALA A 79 -27.54 19.79 21.07
C ALA A 79 -27.80 20.80 19.94
N ALA A 80 -26.83 21.69 19.66
CA ALA A 80 -26.88 22.64 18.55
C ALA A 80 -26.38 22.06 17.21
N GLY A 81 -26.02 20.77 17.16
CA GLY A 81 -25.43 20.16 15.99
C GLY A 81 -26.39 19.91 14.84
N ARG A 82 -25.83 19.52 13.68
CA ARG A 82 -26.57 19.22 12.45
C ARG A 82 -26.00 17.98 11.77
N TRP A 83 -26.86 17.19 11.16
CA TRP A 83 -26.46 16.09 10.27
C TRP A 83 -26.00 16.65 8.93
N VAL A 84 -24.89 16.12 8.43
CA VAL A 84 -24.29 16.50 7.15
C VAL A 84 -24.00 15.22 6.38
N ALA A 85 -24.63 15.08 5.23
CA ALA A 85 -24.50 13.91 4.40
C ALA A 85 -23.15 13.88 3.68
N ARG A 86 -22.75 12.72 3.16
CA ARG A 86 -21.52 12.58 2.35
C ARG A 86 -21.51 13.45 1.09
N THR A 87 -22.68 13.73 0.50
CA THR A 87 -22.80 14.60 -0.69
C THR A 87 -22.71 16.08 -0.35
N GLN A 88 -22.69 16.40 0.94
CA GLN A 88 -22.67 17.76 1.46
C GLN A 88 -21.36 18.04 2.20
N THR A 89 -21.11 19.31 2.47
CA THR A 89 -19.97 19.78 3.26
C THR A 89 -20.42 20.91 4.15
N MET A 90 -20.05 20.81 5.43
CA MET A 90 -20.24 21.89 6.40
C MET A 90 -19.09 22.88 6.28
N THR A 91 -19.41 24.14 5.96
CA THR A 91 -18.43 25.23 6.00
C THR A 91 -18.09 25.58 7.45
N ALA A 92 -16.95 26.24 7.67
CA ALA A 92 -16.60 26.72 9.00
C ALA A 92 -17.66 27.69 9.57
N ALA A 93 -18.38 28.43 8.72
CA ALA A 93 -19.42 29.37 9.13
C ALA A 93 -20.75 28.70 9.55
N GLY A 94 -20.97 27.43 9.22
CA GLY A 94 -22.19 26.70 9.56
C GLY A 94 -23.18 26.48 8.42
N ASP A 95 -22.81 26.89 7.20
CA ASP A 95 -23.60 26.63 6.00
C ASP A 95 -23.32 25.21 5.48
N ILE A 96 -24.37 24.49 5.14
CA ILE A 96 -24.30 23.19 4.47
C ILE A 96 -24.34 23.46 2.96
N ARG A 97 -23.28 23.05 2.25
CA ARG A 97 -23.18 23.16 0.79
C ARG A 97 -23.17 21.78 0.15
N GLY A 98 -23.61 21.71 -1.11
CA GLY A 98 -23.65 20.49 -1.89
C GLY A 98 -25.08 19.94 -2.05
N PRO A 99 -25.28 19.03 -3.02
CA PRO A 99 -26.59 18.50 -3.33
C PRO A 99 -27.13 17.66 -2.16
N GLU A 100 -28.43 17.79 -1.90
CA GLU A 100 -29.12 16.91 -0.96
C GLU A 100 -29.00 15.44 -1.40
N PRO A 101 -28.94 14.50 -0.43
CA PRO A 101 -28.89 13.08 -0.76
C PRO A 101 -30.16 12.63 -1.47
N VAL A 102 -30.03 12.23 -2.73
CA VAL A 102 -31.13 11.59 -3.48
C VAL A 102 -31.19 10.10 -3.10
N THR A 103 -31.67 9.81 -1.89
CA THR A 103 -31.79 8.44 -1.38
C THR A 103 -32.97 8.30 -0.43
N ARG A 104 -33.58 7.11 -0.40
CA ARG A 104 -34.58 6.72 0.62
C ARG A 104 -33.94 6.03 1.82
N HIS A 105 -32.64 5.75 1.76
CA HIS A 105 -31.89 5.03 2.78
C HIS A 105 -30.99 6.02 3.53
N TYR A 106 -31.54 6.68 4.56
CA TYR A 106 -30.78 7.59 5.41
C TYR A 106 -30.02 6.82 6.49
N THR A 107 -28.74 7.13 6.64
CA THR A 107 -27.85 6.39 7.54
C THR A 107 -27.03 7.36 8.37
N TYR A 108 -26.94 7.11 9.68
CA TYR A 108 -26.40 8.06 10.64
C TYR A 108 -25.26 7.45 11.45
N ARG A 109 -24.15 8.19 11.57
CA ARG A 109 -23.05 7.79 12.45
C ARG A 109 -23.18 8.44 13.82
N VAL A 110 -23.69 7.67 14.78
CA VAL A 110 -23.81 8.09 16.18
C VAL A 110 -22.63 7.55 16.97
N ASN A 111 -21.76 8.43 17.48
CA ASN A 111 -20.60 8.04 18.28
C ASN A 111 -20.75 8.46 19.76
N SER A 112 -19.88 7.93 20.63
CA SER A 112 -19.97 8.12 22.08
C SER A 112 -19.82 9.58 22.54
N LEU A 113 -19.12 10.43 21.78
CA LEU A 113 -18.96 11.86 22.10
C LEU A 113 -20.24 12.66 21.85
N MET A 114 -21.25 12.07 21.23
CA MET A 114 -22.58 12.67 21.10
C MET A 114 -23.48 12.39 22.31
N LEU A 115 -23.08 11.47 23.19
CA LEU A 115 -23.91 11.09 24.34
C LEU A 115 -23.85 12.16 25.43
N HIS A 116 -24.99 12.33 26.12
CA HIS A 116 -25.12 13.28 27.22
C HIS A 116 -24.12 12.97 28.37
N PRO A 117 -23.51 13.98 29.02
CA PRO A 117 -22.52 13.79 30.08
C PRO A 117 -22.90 12.87 31.24
N ARG A 118 -24.21 12.74 31.53
CA ARG A 118 -24.72 11.80 32.55
C ARG A 118 -24.44 10.33 32.21
N PHE A 119 -24.40 9.99 30.92
CA PHE A 119 -24.15 8.62 30.46
C PHE A 119 -22.71 8.41 30.02
N TRP A 120 -22.11 9.45 29.44
CA TRP A 120 -20.79 9.35 28.84
C TRP A 120 -20.00 10.65 28.95
N GLN A 121 -18.83 10.58 29.57
CA GLN A 121 -17.88 11.68 29.71
C GLN A 121 -16.65 11.43 28.83
N VAL A 122 -16.00 12.49 28.38
CA VAL A 122 -14.79 12.43 27.55
C VAL A 122 -13.64 11.76 28.30
N ARG A 123 -13.52 12.00 29.60
CA ARG A 123 -12.55 11.31 30.47
C ARG A 123 -12.69 9.79 30.43
N ARG A 124 -13.93 9.29 30.52
CA ARG A 124 -14.25 7.86 30.40
C ARG A 124 -13.96 7.32 29.00
N GLU A 125 -14.24 8.12 27.97
CA GLU A 125 -13.86 7.80 26.59
C GLU A 125 -12.35 7.61 26.44
N VAL A 126 -11.56 8.53 27.02
CA VAL A 126 -10.09 8.47 27.02
C VAL A 126 -9.57 7.26 27.81
N GLY A 127 -10.11 6.98 29.00
CA GLY A 127 -9.74 5.79 29.78
C GLY A 127 -9.94 4.49 28.99
N LYS A 128 -11.09 4.35 28.29
CA LYS A 128 -11.33 3.20 27.39
C LYS A 128 -10.34 3.13 26.23
N PHE A 129 -9.99 4.26 25.63
CA PHE A 129 -8.99 4.30 24.56
C PHE A 129 -7.61 3.87 25.06
N VAL A 130 -7.18 4.36 26.23
CA VAL A 130 -5.89 4.02 26.82
C VAL A 130 -5.84 2.54 27.22
N ALA A 131 -6.90 1.99 27.82
CA ALA A 131 -6.99 0.55 28.09
C ALA A 131 -6.85 -0.28 26.80
N ALA A 132 -7.55 0.12 25.74
CA ALA A 132 -7.44 -0.53 24.44
C ALA A 132 -6.04 -0.44 23.83
N MET A 133 -5.31 0.66 24.04
CA MET A 133 -3.93 0.82 23.60
C MET A 133 -2.95 -0.02 24.44
N ALA A 134 -3.19 -0.16 25.74
CA ALA A 134 -2.39 -1.03 26.61
C ALA A 134 -2.54 -2.51 26.20
N GLU A 135 -3.77 -2.96 25.96
CA GLU A 135 -4.04 -4.31 25.41
C GLU A 135 -3.35 -4.53 24.07
N LYS A 136 -3.39 -3.54 23.17
CA LYS A 136 -2.71 -3.61 21.87
C LYS A 136 -1.21 -3.80 22.06
N ASN A 137 -0.59 -3.05 22.98
CA ASN A 137 0.83 -3.17 23.27
C ASN A 137 1.17 -4.53 23.90
N ALA A 138 0.23 -5.15 24.62
CA ALA A 138 0.33 -6.52 25.11
C ALA A 138 -0.01 -7.60 24.04
N GLY A 139 -0.29 -7.21 22.79
CA GLY A 139 -0.54 -8.13 21.67
C GLY A 139 -2.00 -8.48 21.41
N SER A 140 -2.97 -7.91 22.15
CA SER A 140 -4.40 -8.13 21.93
C SER A 140 -5.07 -6.94 21.23
N LEU A 141 -5.70 -7.19 20.09
CA LEU A 141 -6.49 -6.17 19.38
C LEU A 141 -7.96 -6.09 19.83
N THR A 142 -8.35 -6.90 20.83
CA THR A 142 -9.76 -7.03 21.25
C THR A 142 -10.32 -5.73 21.82
N GLY A 143 -9.63 -5.10 22.77
CA GLY A 143 -10.03 -3.81 23.33
C GLY A 143 -10.13 -2.73 22.27
N LEU A 144 -9.15 -2.63 21.36
CA LEU A 144 -9.17 -1.62 20.30
C LEU A 144 -10.28 -1.87 19.28
N ARG A 145 -10.58 -3.13 18.95
CA ARG A 145 -11.73 -3.50 18.14
C ARG A 145 -13.05 -3.05 18.77
N ASN A 146 -13.23 -3.36 20.04
CA ASN A 146 -14.43 -2.98 20.78
C ASN A 146 -14.56 -1.46 20.87
N TYR A 147 -13.45 -0.76 21.11
CA TYR A 147 -13.39 0.70 21.15
C TYR A 147 -13.81 1.33 19.82
N VAL A 148 -13.20 0.93 18.70
CA VAL A 148 -13.54 1.49 17.38
C VAL A 148 -14.99 1.21 16.99
N ARG A 149 -15.49 0.01 17.26
CA ARG A 149 -16.87 -0.36 16.92
C ARG A 149 -17.89 0.37 17.78
N ASN A 150 -17.71 0.35 19.10
CA ASN A 150 -18.76 0.78 20.03
C ASN A 150 -18.66 2.27 20.35
N GLN A 151 -17.44 2.82 20.43
CA GLN A 151 -17.26 4.23 20.80
C GLN A 151 -17.22 5.12 19.57
N LYS A 152 -16.45 4.74 18.55
CA LYS A 152 -16.33 5.55 17.32
C LYS A 152 -17.43 5.27 16.30
N ALA A 153 -18.23 4.21 16.47
CA ALA A 153 -19.20 3.73 15.48
C ALA A 153 -18.58 3.56 14.08
N GLN A 154 -17.38 2.98 14.05
CA GLN A 154 -16.59 2.75 12.84
C GLN A 154 -16.37 1.25 12.63
N PRO A 155 -16.27 0.78 11.37
CA PRO A 155 -15.89 -0.60 11.10
C PRO A 155 -14.49 -0.87 11.66
N TRP A 156 -14.35 -2.03 12.29
CA TRP A 156 -13.01 -2.55 12.60
C TRP A 156 -12.38 -3.15 11.36
N LYS A 157 -11.15 -2.75 11.07
CA LYS A 157 -10.28 -3.36 10.06
C LYS A 157 -9.01 -3.83 10.76
N GLU A 158 -8.77 -5.13 10.81
CA GLU A 158 -7.46 -5.66 11.22
C GLU A 158 -6.47 -5.33 10.11
N VAL A 159 -5.40 -4.61 10.44
CA VAL A 159 -4.35 -4.22 9.49
C VAL A 159 -3.11 -5.04 9.83
N ALA A 160 -2.62 -5.85 8.89
CA ALA A 160 -1.46 -6.73 9.13
C ALA A 160 -0.13 -6.14 8.65
N LYS A 161 -0.16 -5.37 7.56
CA LYS A 161 1.04 -4.80 6.94
C LYS A 161 0.83 -3.33 6.63
N THR A 162 1.55 -2.48 7.33
CA THR A 162 1.54 -1.03 7.15
C THR A 162 2.97 -0.57 7.01
N ILE A 163 3.31 -0.03 5.85
CA ILE A 163 4.61 0.57 5.60
C ILE A 163 4.58 2.05 5.97
N ARG A 164 5.70 2.52 6.52
CA ARG A 164 5.96 3.93 6.78
C ARG A 164 6.91 4.47 5.69
N PRO A 165 6.69 5.69 5.18
CA PRO A 165 7.61 6.31 4.23
C PRO A 165 9.07 6.31 4.70
N ASP A 166 9.31 6.60 5.98
CA ASP A 166 10.67 6.61 6.57
C ASP A 166 11.39 5.25 6.46
N THR A 167 10.64 4.14 6.49
CA THR A 167 11.21 2.80 6.30
C THR A 167 11.74 2.60 4.88
N LEU A 168 11.12 3.25 3.89
CA LEU A 168 11.56 3.22 2.50
C LEU A 168 12.73 4.18 2.28
N ALA A 169 12.66 5.38 2.85
CA ALA A 169 13.74 6.37 2.78
C ALA A 169 15.06 5.84 3.36
N GLY A 170 15.01 5.05 4.44
CA GLY A 170 16.18 4.37 5.00
C GLY A 170 16.82 3.31 4.09
N ARG A 171 16.26 3.04 2.91
CA ARG A 171 16.79 2.10 1.90
C ARG A 171 17.30 2.81 0.64
N ILE A 172 17.40 4.14 0.67
CA ILE A 172 18.10 4.89 -0.37
C ILE A 172 19.57 4.49 -0.34
N ASP A 173 20.08 4.06 -1.48
CA ASP A 173 21.49 3.78 -1.70
C ASP A 173 22.13 5.04 -2.28
N ALA A 174 22.91 5.75 -1.48
CA ALA A 174 23.53 7.02 -1.88
C ALA A 174 24.54 6.86 -3.03
N GLY A 175 25.04 5.64 -3.28
CA GLY A 175 25.93 5.35 -4.41
C GLY A 175 25.19 4.92 -5.69
N LEU A 176 23.86 4.79 -5.64
CA LEU A 176 23.04 4.43 -6.80
C LEU A 176 22.37 5.69 -7.35
N HIS A 177 22.79 6.11 -8.54
CA HIS A 177 22.19 7.24 -9.24
C HIS A 177 21.10 6.81 -10.22
N ARG A 178 20.21 7.73 -10.53
CA ARG A 178 19.18 7.56 -11.56
C ARG A 178 19.76 7.04 -12.87
N ARG A 179 19.07 6.06 -13.46
CA ARG A 179 19.44 5.34 -14.69
C ARG A 179 20.73 4.51 -14.62
N CYS A 180 21.42 4.45 -13.49
CA CYS A 180 22.59 3.59 -13.34
C CYS A 180 22.18 2.18 -12.92
N VAL A 181 22.66 1.16 -13.63
CA VAL A 181 22.42 -0.24 -13.32
C VAL A 181 23.48 -0.75 -12.34
N PRO A 182 23.10 -1.26 -11.16
CA PRO A 182 24.06 -1.88 -10.25
C PRO A 182 24.69 -3.13 -10.89
N THR A 183 26.01 -3.29 -10.79
CA THR A 183 26.77 -4.44 -11.32
C THR A 183 26.18 -5.82 -11.00
N PRO A 184 25.58 -6.08 -9.81
CA PRO A 184 24.96 -7.37 -9.51
C PRO A 184 23.65 -7.65 -10.27
N ALA A 185 23.05 -6.66 -10.91
CA ALA A 185 21.82 -6.83 -11.69
C ALA A 185 22.06 -7.72 -12.92
N LYS A 186 20.99 -8.44 -13.30
CA LYS A 186 20.95 -9.38 -14.42
C LYS A 186 19.73 -9.18 -15.33
N LEU A 187 18.74 -8.43 -14.86
CA LEU A 187 17.49 -8.20 -15.57
C LEU A 187 16.97 -6.79 -15.26
N LEU A 188 16.58 -6.05 -16.30
CA LEU A 188 15.76 -4.85 -16.17
C LEU A 188 14.34 -5.12 -16.62
N VAL A 189 13.39 -4.63 -15.85
CA VAL A 189 11.97 -4.59 -16.21
C VAL A 189 11.42 -3.21 -15.93
N ALA A 190 10.34 -2.86 -16.61
CA ALA A 190 9.64 -1.62 -16.34
C ALA A 190 8.14 -1.85 -16.18
N ALA A 191 7.51 -0.87 -15.54
CA ALA A 191 6.07 -0.82 -15.37
C ALA A 191 5.53 0.58 -15.58
N GLY A 192 4.28 0.67 -16.03
CA GLY A 192 3.52 1.90 -16.15
C GLY A 192 2.11 1.76 -15.59
N ASP A 193 1.63 2.80 -14.92
CA ASP A 193 0.24 2.96 -14.47
C ASP A 193 -0.38 4.15 -15.20
N TYR A 194 -1.23 3.87 -16.20
CA TYR A 194 -1.86 4.90 -17.04
C TYR A 194 -3.12 5.43 -16.33
N HIS A 195 -3.17 6.73 -16.04
CA HIS A 195 -4.33 7.38 -15.42
C HIS A 195 -4.47 8.85 -15.86
N GLU A 196 -5.38 9.56 -15.20
CA GLU A 196 -5.52 11.02 -15.29
C GLU A 196 -5.30 11.65 -13.92
N ASP A 197 -4.75 12.86 -13.89
CA ASP A 197 -4.65 13.66 -12.68
C ASP A 197 -6.01 14.29 -12.31
N SER A 198 -6.03 15.13 -11.27
CA SER A 198 -7.26 15.81 -10.82
C SER A 198 -7.84 16.78 -11.85
N ASP A 199 -7.03 17.27 -12.77
CA ASP A 199 -7.40 18.25 -13.79
C ASP A 199 -7.77 17.56 -15.12
N GLY A 200 -7.70 16.23 -15.18
CA GLY A 200 -8.00 15.42 -16.35
C GLY A 200 -6.84 15.31 -17.35
N ASN A 201 -5.64 15.73 -16.98
CA ASN A 201 -4.45 15.55 -17.82
C ASN A 201 -3.98 14.10 -17.73
N VAL A 202 -3.50 13.56 -18.85
CA VAL A 202 -2.90 12.23 -18.89
C VAL A 202 -1.65 12.21 -18.01
N ARG A 203 -1.55 11.21 -17.15
CA ARG A 203 -0.37 10.93 -16.35
C ARG A 203 -0.10 9.43 -16.37
N ILE A 204 1.16 9.08 -16.61
CA ILE A 204 1.64 7.70 -16.61
C ILE A 204 2.77 7.62 -15.61
N ASP A 205 2.48 7.14 -14.41
CA ASP A 205 3.53 6.85 -13.44
C ASP A 205 4.27 5.60 -13.89
N TYR A 206 5.60 5.67 -13.89
CA TYR A 206 6.45 4.57 -14.36
C TYR A 206 7.55 4.24 -13.34
N GLU A 207 8.04 3.02 -13.46
CA GLU A 207 9.18 2.54 -12.69
C GLU A 207 10.02 1.60 -13.53
N VAL A 208 11.34 1.76 -13.46
CA VAL A 208 12.34 0.80 -13.99
C VAL A 208 13.04 0.16 -12.80
N ARG A 209 13.01 -1.17 -12.78
CA ARG A 209 13.55 -1.97 -11.70
C ARG A 209 14.56 -2.98 -12.21
N ALA A 210 15.75 -2.96 -11.60
CA ALA A 210 16.79 -3.94 -11.81
C ALA A 210 16.64 -5.10 -10.83
N PHE A 211 16.93 -6.32 -11.28
CA PHE A 211 16.92 -7.53 -10.48
C PHE A 211 18.24 -8.27 -10.61
N GLY A 212 18.81 -8.66 -9.48
CA GLY A 212 19.94 -9.57 -9.34
C GLY A 212 19.49 -10.94 -8.84
N MET A 213 20.45 -11.71 -8.33
CA MET A 213 20.22 -13.03 -7.75
C MET A 213 19.37 -12.92 -6.46
N ASP A 214 18.64 -13.98 -6.14
CA ASP A 214 17.80 -14.10 -4.93
C ASP A 214 16.78 -12.96 -4.77
N LEU A 215 16.31 -12.43 -5.91
CA LEU A 215 15.36 -11.31 -6.01
C LEU A 215 15.86 -9.99 -5.41
N VAL A 216 17.16 -9.84 -5.10
CA VAL A 216 17.72 -8.52 -4.75
C VAL A 216 17.43 -7.58 -5.92
N ASN A 217 16.93 -6.38 -5.61
CA ASN A 217 16.40 -5.49 -6.63
C ASN A 217 16.58 -4.02 -6.28
N TRP A 218 16.61 -3.20 -7.32
CA TRP A 218 16.86 -1.76 -7.22
C TRP A 218 15.86 -1.03 -8.09
N VAL A 219 15.20 -0.02 -7.53
CA VAL A 219 14.56 0.98 -8.37
C VAL A 219 15.67 1.84 -8.92
N ILE A 220 15.78 1.91 -10.26
CA ILE A 220 16.86 2.66 -10.94
C ILE A 220 16.31 3.88 -11.68
N ALA A 221 15.02 3.93 -11.96
CA ALA A 221 14.32 5.13 -12.42
C ALA A 221 12.85 5.06 -12.01
N ALA A 222 12.26 6.17 -11.62
CA ALA A 222 10.82 6.29 -11.38
C ALA A 222 10.39 7.73 -11.69
N GLY A 223 9.14 7.93 -12.09
CA GLY A 223 8.66 9.26 -12.42
C GLY A 223 7.26 9.22 -13.03
N SER A 224 6.85 10.34 -13.61
CA SER A 224 5.58 10.49 -14.29
C SER A 224 5.81 11.01 -15.70
N ALA A 225 5.12 10.47 -16.69
CA ALA A 225 5.12 10.95 -18.07
C ALA A 225 3.74 11.48 -18.46
N ALA A 226 3.68 12.56 -19.24
CA ALA A 226 2.43 13.12 -19.77
C ALA A 226 1.92 12.36 -21.00
N SER A 227 2.74 11.48 -21.58
CA SER A 227 2.37 10.66 -22.73
C SER A 227 3.11 9.33 -22.78
N PHE A 228 2.57 8.41 -23.57
CA PHE A 228 3.21 7.13 -23.85
C PHE A 228 4.52 7.27 -24.63
N ASP A 229 4.68 8.31 -25.45
CA ASP A 229 5.91 8.56 -26.21
C ASP A 229 7.02 9.10 -25.29
N GLU A 230 6.66 9.92 -24.30
CA GLU A 230 7.58 10.37 -23.25
C GLU A 230 8.01 9.23 -22.34
N MET A 231 7.07 8.39 -21.88
CA MET A 231 7.42 7.18 -21.13
C MET A 231 8.33 6.27 -21.97
N ALA A 232 7.98 6.05 -23.23
CA ALA A 232 8.78 5.24 -24.15
C ALA A 232 10.21 5.77 -24.31
N ALA A 233 10.40 7.09 -24.43
CA ALA A 233 11.73 7.70 -24.53
C ALA A 233 12.60 7.36 -23.30
N VAL A 234 12.01 7.37 -22.10
CA VAL A 234 12.73 6.96 -20.88
C VAL A 234 13.07 5.46 -20.88
N LEU A 235 12.18 4.61 -21.40
CA LEU A 235 12.32 3.15 -21.32
C LEU A 235 13.16 2.52 -22.43
N PHE A 236 13.22 3.14 -23.62
CA PHE A 236 13.90 2.59 -24.79
C PHE A 236 15.40 2.77 -24.77
N ASP A 237 15.87 3.89 -24.21
CA ASP A 237 17.29 4.13 -24.08
C ASP A 237 17.90 3.08 -23.15
N PRO A 238 18.95 2.36 -23.58
CA PRO A 238 19.67 1.45 -22.70
C PRO A 238 20.19 2.16 -21.44
N PHE A 239 20.41 1.37 -20.40
CA PHE A 239 20.81 1.88 -19.09
C PHE A 239 22.29 1.56 -18.86
N PRO A 240 23.12 2.59 -18.58
CA PRO A 240 24.54 2.40 -18.30
C PRO A 240 24.76 1.72 -16.95
N TRP A 241 25.89 1.03 -16.79
CA TRP A 241 26.29 0.44 -15.52
C TRP A 241 26.79 1.52 -14.55
N ALA A 242 26.56 1.32 -13.25
CA ALA A 242 26.94 2.28 -12.21
C ALA A 242 28.46 2.39 -11.98
N ASP A 243 29.25 1.43 -12.45
CA ASP A 243 30.71 1.36 -12.29
C ASP A 243 31.50 1.92 -13.48
N ASP A 244 30.82 2.53 -14.47
CA ASP A 244 31.41 3.14 -15.67
C ASP A 244 32.50 2.27 -16.34
N ALA A 245 32.34 0.95 -16.29
CA ALA A 245 33.29 0.02 -16.89
C ALA A 245 33.33 0.29 -18.41
N VAL A 246 34.45 0.84 -18.87
CA VAL A 246 34.75 1.06 -20.29
C VAL A 246 34.57 -0.28 -21.01
N ASP A 247 33.72 -0.31 -22.03
CA ASP A 247 33.33 -1.47 -22.85
C ASP A 247 32.24 -2.42 -22.28
N ALA A 248 31.55 -2.08 -21.19
CA ALA A 248 30.38 -2.85 -20.75
C ALA A 248 29.14 -2.53 -21.60
N GLU A 249 28.49 -3.56 -22.18
CA GLU A 249 27.23 -3.41 -22.91
C GLU A 249 26.13 -2.86 -21.99
N GLU A 250 25.53 -1.72 -22.36
CA GLU A 250 24.41 -1.13 -21.64
C GLU A 250 23.22 -2.10 -21.59
N LEU A 251 22.49 -2.12 -20.48
CA LEU A 251 21.40 -3.07 -20.28
C LEU A 251 20.06 -2.46 -20.72
N ALA A 252 19.34 -3.15 -21.60
CA ALA A 252 18.02 -2.73 -22.04
C ALA A 252 16.90 -3.31 -21.15
N VAL A 253 15.76 -2.62 -21.11
CA VAL A 253 14.55 -3.13 -20.44
C VAL A 253 14.04 -4.35 -21.21
N ALA A 254 13.92 -5.50 -20.54
CA ALA A 254 13.49 -6.75 -21.19
C ALA A 254 11.96 -6.84 -21.37
N THR A 255 11.19 -6.22 -20.46
CA THR A 255 9.73 -6.29 -20.47
C THR A 255 9.12 -5.08 -19.79
N VAL A 256 8.08 -4.53 -20.42
CA VAL A 256 7.27 -3.43 -19.88
C VAL A 256 5.84 -3.91 -19.63
N PHE A 257 5.34 -3.76 -18.41
CA PHE A 257 3.95 -4.05 -18.05
C PHE A 257 3.18 -2.76 -17.82
N VAL A 258 2.05 -2.57 -18.53
CA VAL A 258 1.24 -1.35 -18.41
C VAL A 258 -0.19 -1.68 -18.00
N ASP A 259 -0.69 -1.09 -16.92
CA ASP A 259 -2.05 -1.36 -16.45
C ASP A 259 -3.11 -0.87 -17.43
N SER A 260 -4.08 -1.74 -17.73
CA SER A 260 -5.21 -1.46 -18.60
C SER A 260 -6.51 -1.22 -17.83
N GLY A 261 -6.42 -0.88 -16.54
CA GLY A 261 -7.58 -0.55 -15.69
C GLY A 261 -8.31 0.70 -16.15
N PHE A 262 -7.56 1.72 -16.60
CA PHE A 262 -8.08 2.99 -17.09
C PHE A 262 -7.85 3.13 -18.61
N LYS A 263 -8.89 3.58 -19.34
CA LYS A 263 -8.94 3.67 -20.82
C LYS A 263 -8.17 2.53 -21.55
N PRO A 264 -8.59 1.26 -21.37
CA PRO A 264 -7.83 0.08 -21.81
C PRO A 264 -7.42 0.08 -23.29
N ASP A 265 -8.24 0.63 -24.17
CA ASP A 265 -7.95 0.65 -25.61
C ASP A 265 -6.70 1.46 -25.95
N THR A 266 -6.42 2.55 -25.22
CA THR A 266 -5.19 3.34 -25.38
C THR A 266 -3.96 2.49 -25.06
N VAL A 267 -4.03 1.75 -23.95
CA VAL A 267 -2.95 0.87 -23.49
C VAL A 267 -2.75 -0.30 -24.46
N TYR A 268 -3.84 -0.94 -24.91
CA TYR A 268 -3.78 -2.04 -25.88
C TYR A 268 -3.13 -1.60 -27.20
N GLN A 269 -3.50 -0.42 -27.70
CA GLN A 269 -2.91 0.13 -28.93
C GLN A 269 -1.42 0.43 -28.78
N TRP A 270 -0.99 1.03 -27.65
CA TRP A 270 0.42 1.30 -27.42
C TRP A 270 1.24 0.01 -27.29
N CYS A 271 0.80 -0.95 -26.46
CA CYS A 271 1.48 -2.24 -26.35
C CYS A 271 1.50 -3.01 -27.69
N GLY A 272 0.49 -2.81 -28.54
CA GLY A 272 0.42 -3.43 -29.87
C GLY A 272 1.51 -2.95 -30.83
N LYS A 273 2.12 -1.79 -30.58
CA LYS A 273 3.28 -1.29 -31.35
C LYS A 273 4.57 -2.04 -31.02
N TYR A 274 4.65 -2.70 -29.86
CA TYR A 274 5.87 -3.33 -29.35
C TYR A 274 5.62 -4.78 -28.88
N PRO A 275 5.19 -5.68 -29.78
CA PRO A 275 4.86 -7.06 -29.43
C PRO A 275 6.08 -7.80 -28.86
N GLY A 276 5.86 -8.58 -27.80
CA GLY A 276 6.93 -9.31 -27.11
C GLY A 276 7.68 -8.49 -26.05
N TRP A 277 7.61 -7.16 -26.13
CA TRP A 277 8.30 -6.25 -25.21
C TRP A 277 7.36 -5.54 -24.25
N ALA A 278 6.31 -4.90 -24.78
CA ALA A 278 5.29 -4.22 -23.98
C ALA A 278 4.00 -5.05 -23.89
N TRP A 279 3.50 -5.21 -22.68
CA TRP A 279 2.36 -6.07 -22.39
C TRP A 279 1.29 -5.31 -21.61
N PRO A 280 0.03 -5.32 -22.07
CA PRO A 280 -1.05 -4.81 -21.26
C PRO A 280 -1.32 -5.80 -20.12
N ILE A 281 -1.53 -5.27 -18.92
CA ILE A 281 -1.85 -6.08 -17.76
C ILE A 281 -3.25 -5.77 -17.24
N LYS A 282 -3.81 -6.74 -16.49
CA LYS A 282 -5.05 -6.54 -15.74
C LYS A 282 -5.02 -7.30 -14.42
N GLY A 283 -5.36 -6.61 -13.35
CA GLY A 283 -5.52 -7.23 -12.04
C GLY A 283 -6.65 -8.26 -11.98
N VAL A 284 -6.37 -9.42 -11.38
CA VAL A 284 -7.36 -10.45 -11.03
C VAL A 284 -7.17 -10.92 -9.59
N ALA A 285 -8.22 -11.48 -9.00
CA ALA A 285 -8.15 -12.16 -7.70
C ALA A 285 -8.21 -13.68 -7.94
N SER A 286 -7.07 -14.28 -8.29
CA SER A 286 -6.97 -15.72 -8.62
C SER A 286 -6.66 -16.57 -7.39
N GLY A 287 -5.76 -16.09 -6.52
CA GLY A 287 -5.26 -16.76 -5.33
C GLY A 287 -4.39 -18.00 -5.57
N ARG A 288 -4.30 -18.52 -6.81
CA ARG A 288 -3.58 -19.77 -7.14
C ARG A 288 -2.45 -19.60 -8.13
N THR A 289 -2.60 -18.73 -9.12
CA THR A 289 -1.57 -18.52 -10.16
C THR A 289 -1.18 -17.05 -10.19
N PRO A 290 0.10 -16.70 -9.95
CA PRO A 290 0.56 -15.30 -9.90
C PRO A 290 0.29 -14.53 -11.18
N LEU A 291 0.45 -15.17 -12.35
CA LEU A 291 0.06 -14.59 -13.63
C LEU A 291 -0.58 -15.61 -14.57
N VAL A 292 -1.42 -15.13 -15.48
CA VAL A 292 -2.02 -15.94 -16.55
C VAL A 292 -2.01 -15.13 -17.85
N LEU A 293 -1.39 -15.69 -18.89
CA LEU A 293 -1.51 -15.16 -20.25
C LEU A 293 -2.88 -15.50 -20.83
N SER A 294 -3.47 -14.57 -21.55
CA SER A 294 -4.79 -14.76 -22.18
C SER A 294 -4.86 -14.02 -23.50
N ASP A 295 -5.50 -14.62 -24.50
CA ASP A 295 -5.73 -13.93 -25.77
C ASP A 295 -6.66 -12.73 -25.54
N LEU A 296 -6.17 -11.53 -25.88
CA LEU A 296 -6.89 -10.29 -25.63
C LEU A 296 -8.24 -10.27 -26.37
N GLU A 297 -8.24 -10.73 -27.63
CA GLU A 297 -9.45 -10.91 -28.43
C GLU A 297 -10.50 -11.75 -27.68
N LYS A 298 -10.12 -12.92 -27.13
CA LYS A 298 -11.06 -13.80 -26.40
C LYS A 298 -11.60 -13.13 -25.14
N VAL A 299 -10.75 -12.43 -24.40
CA VAL A 299 -11.17 -11.68 -23.19
C VAL A 299 -12.17 -10.57 -23.54
N LEU A 300 -11.97 -9.87 -24.66
CA LEU A 300 -12.90 -8.83 -25.12
C LEU A 300 -14.22 -9.40 -25.63
N HIS A 301 -14.20 -10.55 -26.33
CA HIS A 301 -15.40 -11.25 -26.79
C HIS A 301 -16.32 -11.70 -25.65
N GLN A 302 -15.77 -11.93 -24.45
CA GLN A 302 -16.54 -12.30 -23.27
C GLN A 302 -17.25 -11.10 -22.61
N ARG A 303 -16.95 -9.85 -22.99
CA ARG A 303 -17.60 -8.67 -22.42
C ARG A 303 -19.05 -8.58 -22.89
N ARG A 304 -19.97 -8.11 -22.04
CA ARG A 304 -21.40 -7.96 -22.39
C ARG A 304 -21.64 -6.90 -23.47
N ASP A 305 -20.75 -5.92 -23.59
CA ASP A 305 -20.85 -4.80 -24.52
C ASP A 305 -20.59 -5.24 -25.98
N ARG A 306 -21.63 -5.13 -26.82
CA ARG A 306 -21.60 -5.52 -28.23
C ARG A 306 -20.58 -4.73 -29.06
N ARG A 307 -20.34 -3.45 -28.75
CA ARG A 307 -19.33 -2.63 -29.45
C ARG A 307 -17.92 -3.13 -29.16
N LYS A 308 -17.64 -3.47 -27.89
CA LYS A 308 -16.34 -4.02 -27.48
C LYS A 308 -16.08 -5.43 -28.04
N LYS A 309 -17.12 -6.23 -28.24
CA LYS A 309 -16.99 -7.50 -28.97
C LYS A 309 -16.60 -7.28 -30.43
N GLN A 310 -17.25 -6.34 -31.11
CA GLN A 310 -16.93 -6.04 -32.52
C GLN A 310 -15.52 -5.46 -32.68
N ALA A 311 -15.05 -4.65 -31.73
CA ALA A 311 -13.69 -4.11 -31.74
C ALA A 311 -12.61 -5.15 -31.37
N ALA A 312 -12.97 -6.33 -30.87
CA ALA A 312 -12.01 -7.32 -30.38
C ALA A 312 -11.10 -7.89 -31.47
N SER A 313 -11.58 -7.97 -32.72
CA SER A 313 -10.80 -8.44 -33.86
C SER A 313 -9.58 -7.54 -34.15
N ARG A 314 -9.64 -6.26 -33.78
CA ARG A 314 -8.52 -5.30 -33.90
C ARG A 314 -7.28 -5.74 -33.10
N TYR A 315 -7.48 -6.53 -32.05
CA TYR A 315 -6.42 -6.98 -31.15
C TYR A 315 -6.10 -8.48 -31.31
N ARG A 316 -6.46 -9.06 -32.46
CA ARG A 316 -6.14 -10.45 -32.77
C ARG A 316 -4.63 -10.68 -32.70
N GLY A 317 -4.22 -11.75 -32.04
CA GLY A 317 -2.80 -12.10 -31.84
C GLY A 317 -2.12 -11.38 -30.67
N GLN A 318 -2.76 -10.38 -30.07
CA GLN A 318 -2.24 -9.72 -28.87
C GLN A 318 -2.62 -10.49 -27.60
N GLN A 319 -1.71 -10.52 -26.63
CA GLN A 319 -1.91 -11.17 -25.35
C GLN A 319 -2.15 -10.13 -24.23
N LEU A 320 -2.97 -10.51 -23.27
CA LEU A 320 -3.22 -9.79 -22.03
C LEU A 320 -2.65 -10.60 -20.87
N VAL A 321 -1.83 -9.97 -20.04
CA VAL A 321 -1.30 -10.59 -18.83
C VAL A 321 -2.25 -10.30 -17.67
N ARG A 322 -2.88 -11.33 -17.12
CA ARG A 322 -3.70 -11.20 -15.92
C ARG A 322 -2.85 -11.51 -14.70
N ILE A 323 -2.68 -10.54 -13.80
CA ILE A 323 -1.81 -10.69 -12.63
C ILE A 323 -2.62 -10.77 -11.33
N ASP A 324 -2.18 -11.60 -10.39
CA ASP A 324 -2.72 -11.60 -9.04
C ASP A 324 -2.13 -10.43 -8.25
N GLN A 325 -2.93 -9.37 -8.12
CA GLN A 325 -2.48 -8.16 -7.45
C GLN A 325 -2.08 -8.42 -5.99
N SER A 326 -2.77 -9.35 -5.30
CA SER A 326 -2.47 -9.62 -3.90
C SER A 326 -1.11 -10.29 -3.74
N VAL A 327 -0.76 -11.24 -4.62
CA VAL A 327 0.53 -11.93 -4.57
C VAL A 327 1.68 -10.94 -4.73
N PHE A 328 1.59 -10.04 -5.72
CA PHE A 328 2.66 -9.08 -5.98
C PHE A 328 2.69 -7.95 -4.95
N SER A 329 1.55 -7.52 -4.39
CA SER A 329 1.53 -6.60 -3.25
C SER A 329 2.24 -7.21 -2.02
N GLU A 330 2.02 -8.49 -1.72
CA GLU A 330 2.78 -9.17 -0.65
C GLU A 330 4.27 -9.19 -0.90
N MET A 331 4.66 -9.43 -2.15
CA MET A 331 6.05 -9.56 -2.57
C MET A 331 6.81 -8.24 -2.42
N VAL A 332 6.30 -7.15 -3.02
CA VAL A 332 6.96 -5.84 -2.95
C VAL A 332 7.01 -5.30 -1.53
N THR A 333 5.95 -5.54 -0.73
CA THR A 333 5.93 -5.16 0.69
C THR A 333 6.97 -5.96 1.47
N GLY A 334 7.07 -7.27 1.23
CA GLY A 334 8.08 -8.12 1.87
C GLY A 334 9.50 -7.63 1.60
N TRP A 335 9.79 -7.19 0.37
CA TRP A 335 11.13 -6.72 -0.01
C TRP A 335 11.62 -5.47 0.72
N VAL A 336 10.69 -4.67 1.25
CA VAL A 336 11.00 -3.46 2.00
C VAL A 336 10.81 -3.62 3.52
N GLU A 337 10.10 -4.67 3.97
CA GLU A 337 9.89 -4.96 5.40
C GLU A 337 11.08 -5.70 6.04
N HIS A 338 11.81 -6.54 5.30
CA HIS A 338 12.82 -7.44 5.89
C HIS A 338 14.21 -6.82 6.07
N SER A 339 14.96 -7.27 7.09
CA SER A 339 16.36 -6.85 7.31
C SER A 339 17.30 -7.33 6.19
N GLU A 340 18.53 -6.76 6.14
CA GLU A 340 19.54 -7.02 5.10
C GLU A 340 19.98 -8.49 4.91
N ALA A 341 19.49 -9.43 5.73
CA ALA A 341 19.76 -10.86 5.59
C ALA A 341 18.67 -11.64 4.84
N ALA A 342 17.57 -11.00 4.42
CA ALA A 342 16.44 -11.68 3.77
C ALA A 342 16.56 -11.73 2.24
N THR A 343 16.00 -12.77 1.62
CA THR A 343 15.83 -12.85 0.16
C THR A 343 14.89 -11.76 -0.35
N GLY A 344 15.22 -11.16 -1.49
CA GLY A 344 14.44 -10.11 -2.11
C GLY A 344 14.50 -8.81 -1.31
N GLN A 345 15.48 -7.96 -1.58
CA GLN A 345 15.61 -6.66 -0.93
C GLN A 345 15.56 -5.56 -1.95
N THR A 346 14.73 -4.56 -1.68
CA THR A 346 14.66 -3.35 -2.49
C THR A 346 15.60 -2.27 -1.96
N ARG A 347 16.37 -1.67 -2.86
CA ARG A 347 17.05 -0.38 -2.67
C ARG A 347 16.52 0.65 -3.67
N PHE A 348 16.69 1.92 -3.34
CA PHE A 348 16.24 3.04 -4.17
C PHE A 348 17.42 3.92 -4.57
N TYR A 349 17.37 4.46 -5.78
CA TYR A 349 18.34 5.46 -6.25
C TYR A 349 18.23 6.77 -5.46
N ALA A 350 19.33 7.52 -5.39
CA ALA A 350 19.49 8.70 -4.55
C ALA A 350 18.46 9.80 -4.85
N GLU A 351 18.13 10.02 -6.13
CA GLU A 351 17.27 11.10 -6.58
C GLU A 351 15.77 10.79 -6.57
N ILE A 352 15.35 9.61 -6.09
CA ILE A 352 13.97 9.12 -6.26
C ILE A 352 12.89 10.08 -5.75
N GLU A 353 13.10 10.72 -4.61
CA GLU A 353 12.12 11.67 -4.07
C GLU A 353 12.13 13.00 -4.85
N ALA A 354 13.26 13.40 -5.43
CA ALA A 354 13.31 14.59 -6.30
C ALA A 354 12.57 14.31 -7.63
N ASP A 355 12.86 13.17 -8.26
CA ASP A 355 12.28 12.74 -9.54
C ASP A 355 10.77 12.48 -9.46
N THR A 356 10.27 12.11 -8.29
CA THR A 356 8.85 11.82 -8.05
C THR A 356 8.14 12.91 -7.24
N HIS A 357 8.78 14.06 -7.05
CA HIS A 357 8.25 15.19 -6.27
C HIS A 357 7.78 14.81 -4.85
N GLY A 358 8.49 13.89 -4.20
CA GLY A 358 8.23 13.39 -2.85
C GLY A 358 7.06 12.40 -2.75
N ALA A 359 6.53 11.96 -3.89
CA ALA A 359 5.32 11.13 -3.93
C ALA A 359 5.63 9.64 -3.75
N TYR A 360 6.77 9.14 -4.22
CA TYR A 360 7.03 7.70 -4.32
C TYR A 360 6.83 6.97 -2.97
N PHE A 361 7.53 7.37 -1.91
CA PHE A 361 7.41 6.67 -0.62
C PHE A 361 6.04 6.86 0.02
N THR A 362 5.42 8.03 -0.16
CA THR A 362 4.09 8.34 0.38
C THR A 362 3.01 7.47 -0.28
N GLU A 363 3.04 7.36 -1.61
CA GLU A 363 2.09 6.56 -2.38
C GLU A 363 2.33 5.06 -2.21
N PHE A 364 3.60 4.62 -2.19
CA PHE A 364 3.94 3.23 -1.90
C PHE A 364 3.41 2.81 -0.52
N ALA A 365 3.67 3.63 0.51
CA ALA A 365 3.15 3.43 1.85
C ALA A 365 1.64 3.65 1.95
N GLY A 366 0.99 4.20 0.93
CA GLY A 366 -0.45 4.47 0.86
C GLY A 366 -1.30 3.20 0.88
N MET A 367 -0.73 2.05 0.51
CA MET A 367 -1.40 0.75 0.50
C MET A 367 -1.23 0.01 1.84
N HIS A 368 -2.25 -0.73 2.27
CA HIS A 368 -2.15 -1.61 3.44
C HIS A 368 -2.94 -2.92 3.27
N ARG A 369 -2.58 -3.94 4.05
CA ARG A 369 -3.29 -5.22 4.05
C ARG A 369 -4.33 -5.25 5.17
N VAL A 370 -5.61 -5.31 4.80
CA VAL A 370 -6.75 -5.31 5.72
C VAL A 370 -7.59 -6.57 5.66
N GLN A 371 -8.05 -7.06 6.79
CA GLN A 371 -9.00 -8.17 6.84
C GLN A 371 -10.42 -7.67 6.56
N VAL A 372 -11.04 -8.19 5.51
CA VAL A 372 -12.41 -7.83 5.09
C VAL A 372 -13.35 -9.02 5.14
N ALA A 373 -14.62 -8.76 5.48
CA ALA A 373 -15.67 -9.75 5.41
C ALA A 373 -16.23 -9.84 3.97
N LYS A 374 -16.06 -10.99 3.33
CA LYS A 374 -16.60 -11.30 1.99
C LYS A 374 -17.37 -12.62 2.06
N GLY A 375 -18.68 -12.58 1.86
CA GLY A 375 -19.55 -13.77 1.90
C GLY A 375 -19.52 -14.51 3.24
N GLY A 376 -19.50 -13.78 4.37
CA GLY A 376 -19.43 -14.37 5.71
C GLY A 376 -18.04 -14.86 6.15
N LYS A 377 -17.07 -14.97 5.23
CA LYS A 377 -15.69 -15.34 5.54
C LYS A 377 -14.79 -14.11 5.65
N ARG A 378 -13.79 -14.19 6.53
CA ARG A 378 -12.74 -13.17 6.67
C ARG A 378 -11.63 -13.47 5.67
N VAL A 379 -11.32 -12.49 4.81
CA VAL A 379 -10.30 -12.60 3.77
C VAL A 379 -9.39 -11.39 3.87
N TRP A 380 -8.07 -11.60 3.75
CA TRP A 380 -7.13 -10.50 3.67
C TRP A 380 -7.17 -9.86 2.27
N SER A 381 -7.23 -8.53 2.22
CA SER A 381 -7.27 -7.75 0.99
C SER A 381 -6.35 -6.55 1.11
N TRP A 382 -5.59 -6.27 0.06
CA TRP A 382 -4.86 -5.02 -0.09
C TRP A 382 -5.83 -3.90 -0.46
N GLN A 383 -5.71 -2.75 0.22
CA GLN A 383 -6.54 -1.56 0.01
C GLN A 383 -5.72 -0.29 0.27
N ALA A 384 -6.09 0.81 -0.37
CA ALA A 384 -5.56 2.12 0.01
C ALA A 384 -5.97 2.48 1.44
N LYS A 385 -5.09 3.16 2.18
CA LYS A 385 -5.33 3.62 3.56
C LYS A 385 -6.56 4.52 3.66
N THR A 386 -6.75 5.39 2.66
CA THR A 386 -7.94 6.21 2.49
C THR A 386 -8.41 6.20 1.04
N GLU A 387 -9.65 6.59 0.78
CA GLU A 387 -10.23 6.65 -0.58
C GLU A 387 -9.55 7.69 -1.48
N ARG A 388 -8.87 8.68 -0.90
CA ARG A 388 -8.15 9.74 -1.63
C ARG A 388 -6.64 9.51 -1.70
N THR A 389 -6.14 8.42 -1.12
CA THR A 389 -4.70 8.13 -1.13
C THR A 389 -4.33 7.61 -2.52
N ALA A 390 -3.52 8.38 -3.24
CA ALA A 390 -2.84 7.91 -4.44
C ALA A 390 -1.91 6.74 -4.09
N VAL A 391 -1.86 5.75 -4.98
CA VAL A 391 -1.10 4.51 -4.80
C VAL A 391 -0.43 4.09 -6.11
N HIS A 392 -0.21 5.03 -7.03
CA HIS A 392 0.27 4.73 -8.38
C HIS A 392 1.67 4.14 -8.32
N PHE A 393 2.57 4.68 -7.50
CA PHE A 393 3.90 4.09 -7.30
C PHE A 393 3.91 2.73 -6.55
N HIS A 394 2.89 2.45 -5.73
CA HIS A 394 2.73 1.08 -5.21
C HIS A 394 2.36 0.12 -6.35
N ASP A 395 1.50 0.56 -7.25
CA ASP A 395 1.02 -0.23 -8.37
C ASP A 395 2.11 -0.44 -9.43
N THR A 396 2.92 0.56 -9.77
CA THR A 396 4.11 0.38 -10.65
C THR A 396 5.08 -0.63 -10.07
N ALA A 397 5.40 -0.57 -8.77
CA ALA A 397 6.30 -1.53 -8.13
C ALA A 397 5.73 -2.96 -8.21
N ARG A 398 4.43 -3.11 -7.98
CA ARG A 398 3.71 -4.40 -8.10
C ARG A 398 3.81 -4.96 -9.52
N TYR A 399 3.65 -4.10 -10.53
CA TYR A 399 3.69 -4.47 -11.93
C TYR A 399 5.12 -4.81 -12.38
N ALA A 400 6.13 -4.09 -11.89
CA ALA A 400 7.54 -4.41 -12.11
C ALA A 400 7.91 -5.77 -11.50
N ALA A 401 7.42 -6.07 -10.29
CA ALA A 401 7.57 -7.40 -9.69
C ALA A 401 6.91 -8.50 -10.54
N ALA A 402 5.74 -8.23 -11.12
CA ALA A 402 5.08 -9.16 -12.03
C ALA A 402 5.84 -9.36 -13.35
N ALA A 403 6.41 -8.29 -13.91
CA ALA A 403 7.27 -8.36 -15.10
C ALA A 403 8.54 -9.16 -14.82
N ALA A 404 9.15 -9.00 -13.64
CA ALA A 404 10.29 -9.79 -13.22
C ALA A 404 9.93 -11.28 -13.07
N TRP A 405 8.75 -11.58 -12.50
CA TRP A 405 8.24 -12.94 -12.42
C TRP A 405 8.03 -13.56 -13.80
N PHE A 406 7.45 -12.80 -14.73
CA PHE A 406 7.25 -13.20 -16.12
C PHE A 406 8.57 -13.59 -16.79
N ASN A 407 9.64 -12.83 -16.50
CA ASN A 407 11.02 -13.11 -16.93
C ASN A 407 11.77 -14.11 -16.05
N LYS A 408 11.07 -14.84 -15.17
CA LYS A 408 11.64 -15.90 -14.32
C LYS A 408 12.72 -15.43 -13.33
N ALA A 409 12.69 -14.15 -12.93
CA ALA A 409 13.62 -13.61 -11.93
C ALA A 409 13.60 -14.39 -10.60
N HIS A 410 12.44 -14.93 -10.22
CA HIS A 410 12.26 -15.78 -9.03
C HIS A 410 13.01 -17.12 -9.07
N LEU A 411 13.54 -17.51 -10.23
CA LEU A 411 14.39 -18.69 -10.40
C LEU A 411 15.89 -18.34 -10.35
N MET A 412 16.26 -17.05 -10.37
CA MET A 412 17.65 -16.61 -10.24
C MET A 412 18.09 -16.77 -8.78
N ARG A 413 18.94 -17.76 -8.49
CA ARG A 413 19.47 -18.02 -7.15
C ARG A 413 20.97 -17.93 -7.11
N SER A 414 21.54 -17.27 -6.09
CA SER A 414 22.98 -17.33 -5.91
C SER A 414 23.39 -18.79 -5.70
N VAL A 415 24.53 -19.16 -6.28
CA VAL A 415 25.16 -20.41 -5.89
C VAL A 415 25.66 -20.15 -4.48
N ALA A 416 25.01 -20.73 -3.47
CA ALA A 416 25.52 -20.68 -2.11
C ALA A 416 26.99 -21.12 -2.18
N GLU A 417 27.93 -20.25 -1.81
CA GLU A 417 29.25 -20.71 -1.42
C GLU A 417 29.00 -21.74 -0.34
N ALA A 418 29.24 -23.01 -0.67
CA ALA A 418 28.97 -24.10 0.25
C ALA A 418 29.75 -23.79 1.51
N ALA A 419 29.04 -23.44 2.58
CA ALA A 419 29.66 -23.24 3.88
C ALA A 419 30.59 -24.43 4.11
N PRO A 420 31.87 -24.20 4.43
CA PRO A 420 32.83 -25.29 4.56
C PRO A 420 32.22 -26.33 5.50
N LEU A 421 32.02 -27.56 4.98
CA LEU A 421 31.46 -28.66 5.78
C LEU A 421 32.09 -28.63 7.18
N PRO A 422 31.30 -28.76 8.27
CA PRO A 422 31.82 -28.69 9.63
C PRO A 422 33.08 -29.54 9.76
N GLU A 423 34.09 -29.06 10.49
CA GLU A 423 35.41 -29.70 10.51
C GLU A 423 35.36 -31.19 10.89
N ALA A 424 34.41 -31.57 11.75
CA ALA A 424 34.10 -32.96 12.08
C ALA A 424 33.73 -33.81 10.85
N VAL A 425 32.92 -33.27 9.93
CA VAL A 425 32.52 -33.92 8.68
C VAL A 425 33.70 -34.02 7.72
N ARG A 426 34.51 -32.95 7.61
CA ARG A 426 35.75 -32.95 6.80
C ARG A 426 36.76 -33.98 7.31
N ARG A 427 37.00 -34.06 8.62
CA ARG A 427 37.87 -35.06 9.26
C ARG A 427 37.35 -36.48 9.07
N ARG A 428 36.03 -36.69 9.15
CA ARG A 428 35.41 -38.02 8.91
C ARG A 428 35.55 -38.46 7.45
N MET A 429 35.41 -37.53 6.50
CA MET A 429 35.63 -37.80 5.08
C MET A 429 37.11 -38.07 4.76
N GLN A 430 38.04 -37.31 5.34
CA GLN A 430 39.49 -37.56 5.21
C GLN A 430 39.90 -38.91 5.82
N ARG A 431 39.34 -39.28 6.99
CA ARG A 431 39.55 -40.60 7.59
C ARG A 431 39.06 -41.72 6.68
N ARG A 432 37.82 -41.64 6.17
CA ARG A 432 37.27 -42.63 5.21
C ARG A 432 38.09 -42.75 3.93
N ARG A 433 38.66 -41.65 3.43
CA ARG A 433 39.55 -41.65 2.26
C ARG A 433 40.88 -42.36 2.56
N LYS A 434 41.46 -42.17 3.76
CA LYS A 434 42.66 -42.88 4.20
C LYS A 434 42.41 -44.38 4.40
N THR A 435 41.27 -44.78 4.95
CA THR A 435 40.91 -46.21 5.13
C THR A 435 40.73 -46.94 3.80
N LYS A 436 40.12 -46.30 2.80
CA LYS A 436 39.99 -46.87 1.45
C LYS A 436 41.32 -46.96 0.69
N LEU A 437 42.31 -46.13 1.03
CA LEU A 437 43.66 -46.20 0.45
C LEU A 437 44.52 -47.28 1.10
N SER A 438 44.28 -47.63 2.38
CA SER A 438 44.96 -48.73 3.08
C SER A 438 44.40 -50.11 2.78
N GLU A 439 43.17 -50.22 2.26
CA GLU A 439 42.51 -51.50 1.89
C GLU A 439 42.76 -51.95 0.44
N LYS A 440 43.57 -51.21 -0.35
CA LYS A 440 43.99 -51.72 -1.66
C LYS A 440 44.92 -52.93 -1.48
N PRO A 441 44.59 -54.13 -1.98
CA PRO A 441 45.48 -55.27 -1.88
C PRO A 441 46.74 -54.96 -2.69
N ARG A 442 47.91 -55.06 -2.06
CA ARG A 442 49.18 -55.15 -2.79
C ARG A 442 49.10 -56.42 -3.63
N ARG A 443 48.84 -56.27 -4.94
CA ARG A 443 49.06 -57.34 -5.91
C ARG A 443 50.52 -57.76 -5.77
N ARG A 444 50.76 -58.96 -5.26
CA ARG A 444 52.07 -59.61 -5.30
C ARG A 444 52.40 -59.90 -6.76
N ILE A 445 53.67 -59.67 -7.07
CA ILE A 445 54.36 -59.78 -8.36
C ILE A 445 54.24 -61.20 -8.89
#